data_AF-A0A7W1NNL2-F1
#
_entry.id   AF-A0A7W1NNL2-F1
#
_cell.length_a   1.000
_cell.length_b   1.000
_cell.length_c   1.000
_cell.angle_alpha   90.00
_cell.angle_beta   90.00
_cell.angle_gamma   90.00
#
_symmetry.space_group_name_H-M   'P 1'
#
loop_
_entity.id
_entity.type
_entity.pdbx_description
1 polymer ?
#
loop_
_entity_poly.entity_id
_entity_poly.type
_entity_poly.pdbx_seq_one_letter_code
_entity_poly.pdbx_strand_id
1 'polypeptide(L)'
;MMTRQIVLDQLDAYLNHQMTLAVLVDWAENALIEPQFLADEDVELLMDVLMYLGAADSRGFPLTWEILSDFLTRLGGRARVVVELA
;
A
#
# COMPACT_ATOMS: atom_id res chain seq x y z
N MET A 1 -12.07 5.21 9.04
CA MET A 1 -10.82 5.35 9.80
C MET A 1 -9.79 4.44 9.16
N MET A 2 -8.60 4.96 8.89
CA MET A 2 -7.46 4.26 8.29
C MET A 2 -6.85 3.28 9.27
N THR A 3 -6.51 2.08 8.78
CA THR A 3 -5.94 0.96 9.54
C THR A 3 -4.87 0.25 8.70
N ARG A 4 -4.02 -0.55 9.34
CA ARG A 4 -3.05 -1.40 8.60
C ARG A 4 -3.76 -2.35 7.64
N GLN A 5 -4.91 -2.89 8.03
CA GLN A 5 -5.70 -3.77 7.17
C GLN A 5 -6.16 -3.08 5.88
N ILE A 6 -6.62 -1.82 5.96
CA ILE A 6 -7.04 -1.09 4.75
C ILE A 6 -5.88 -0.92 3.77
N VAL A 7 -4.66 -0.61 4.27
CA VAL A 7 -3.48 -0.49 3.40
C VAL A 7 -3.11 -1.85 2.79
N LEU A 8 -3.18 -2.94 3.57
CA LEU A 8 -2.97 -4.30 3.06
C LEU A 8 -3.97 -4.65 1.95
N ASP A 9 -5.25 -4.31 2.11
CA ASP A 9 -6.29 -4.59 1.12
C ASP A 9 -6.04 -3.87 -0.21
N GLN A 10 -5.53 -2.63 -0.16
CA GLN A 10 -5.17 -1.87 -1.37
C GLN A 10 -3.96 -2.47 -2.08
N LEU A 11 -2.93 -2.86 -1.31
CA LEU A 11 -1.75 -3.54 -1.87
C LEU A 11 -2.12 -4.89 -2.47
N ASP A 12 -2.99 -5.66 -1.82
CA ASP A 12 -3.48 -6.94 -2.33
C ASP A 12 -4.26 -6.76 -3.64
N ALA A 13 -5.18 -5.80 -3.69
CA ALA A 13 -5.92 -5.49 -4.90
C ALA A 13 -5.00 -5.03 -6.05
N TYR A 14 -3.96 -4.23 -5.76
CA TYR A 14 -2.97 -3.83 -6.75
C TYR A 14 -2.15 -5.02 -7.28
N LEU A 15 -1.64 -5.87 -6.37
CA LEU A 15 -0.85 -7.06 -6.71
C LEU A 15 -1.64 -8.09 -7.53
N ASN A 16 -2.94 -8.20 -7.28
CA ASN A 16 -3.84 -9.09 -8.02
C ASN A 16 -4.48 -8.43 -9.24
N HIS A 17 -3.96 -7.28 -9.70
CA HIS A 17 -4.46 -6.55 -10.88
C HIS A 17 -5.94 -6.15 -10.81
N GLN A 18 -6.51 -6.05 -9.61
CA GLN A 18 -7.88 -5.58 -9.38
C GLN A 18 -7.96 -4.04 -9.39
N MET A 19 -6.82 -3.36 -9.21
CA MET A 19 -6.67 -1.92 -9.43
C MET A 19 -5.39 -1.59 -10.18
N THR A 20 -5.35 -0.42 -10.81
CA THR A 20 -4.16 0.09 -11.50
C THR A 20 -3.24 0.84 -10.54
N LEU A 21 -1.99 1.06 -10.94
CA LEU A 21 -1.06 1.90 -10.18
C LEU A 21 -1.64 3.30 -9.95
N ALA A 22 -2.21 3.93 -10.99
CA ALA A 22 -2.78 5.28 -10.87
C ALA A 22 -3.91 5.36 -9.82
N VAL A 23 -4.74 4.31 -9.71
CA VAL A 23 -5.80 4.24 -8.70
C VAL A 23 -5.21 4.08 -7.29
N LEU A 24 -4.15 3.27 -7.13
CA LEU A 24 -3.47 3.12 -5.85
C LEU A 24 -2.81 4.44 -5.40
N VAL A 25 -2.16 5.16 -6.31
CA VAL A 25 -1.54 6.47 -6.04
C VAL A 25 -2.59 7.49 -5.62
N ASP A 26 -3.64 7.67 -6.42
CA ASP A 26 -4.73 8.60 -6.12
C ASP A 26 -5.39 8.27 -4.77
N TRP A 27 -5.61 6.99 -4.48
CA TRP A 27 -6.12 6.58 -3.16
C TRP A 27 -5.19 7.00 -2.02
N ALA A 28 -3.88 6.78 -2.16
CA ALA A 28 -2.90 7.14 -1.14
C ALA A 28 -2.79 8.66 -0.94
N GLU A 29 -2.81 9.44 -2.03
CA GLU A 29 -2.83 10.91 -1.97
C GLU A 29 -4.09 11.42 -1.24
N ASN A 30 -5.26 10.90 -1.59
CA ASN A 30 -6.53 11.28 -0.94
C ASN A 30 -6.54 10.91 0.55
N ALA A 31 -5.92 9.78 0.93
CA ALA A 31 -5.78 9.38 2.32
C ALA A 31 -4.91 10.35 3.16
N LEU A 32 -4.02 11.12 2.52
CA LEU A 32 -3.13 12.08 3.18
C LEU A 32 -3.76 13.47 3.37
N ILE A 33 -4.88 13.79 2.70
CA ILE A 33 -5.53 15.12 2.78
C ILE A 33 -6.12 15.36 4.18
N GLU A 34 -6.89 14.40 4.69
CA GLU A 34 -7.45 14.41 6.04
C GLU A 34 -7.28 13.02 6.68
N PRO A 35 -6.08 12.72 7.19
CA PRO A 35 -5.80 11.40 7.72
C PRO A 35 -6.64 11.10 8.96
N GLN A 36 -7.51 10.09 8.86
CA GLN A 36 -8.37 9.63 9.96
C GLN A 36 -7.89 8.29 10.51
N PHE A 37 -6.74 8.25 11.18
CA PHE A 37 -6.21 7.01 11.75
C PHE A 37 -7.00 6.53 12.97
N LEU A 38 -7.13 5.21 13.12
CA LEU A 38 -7.65 4.60 14.35
C LEU A 38 -6.61 4.74 15.47
N ALA A 39 -7.04 4.94 16.72
CA ALA A 39 -6.15 5.29 17.84
C ALA A 39 -5.09 4.24 18.19
N ASP A 40 -5.37 2.95 17.95
CA ASP A 40 -4.48 1.83 18.28
C ASP A 40 -3.54 1.44 17.13
N GLU A 41 -3.50 2.23 16.06
CA GLU A 41 -2.67 1.96 14.89
C GLU A 41 -1.28 2.60 14.99
N ASP A 42 -0.31 1.99 14.31
CA ASP A 42 1.02 2.58 14.13
C ASP A 42 0.94 3.68 13.05
N VAL A 43 0.62 4.89 13.49
CA VAL A 43 0.42 6.05 12.61
C VAL A 43 1.68 6.39 11.82
N GLU A 44 2.87 6.24 12.41
CA GLU A 44 4.13 6.56 11.74
C GLU A 44 4.38 5.61 10.57
N LEU A 45 4.19 4.30 10.80
CA LEU A 45 4.25 3.31 9.74
C LEU A 45 3.24 3.58 8.63
N LEU A 46 1.98 3.88 8.98
CA LEU A 46 0.93 4.13 7.99
C LEU A 46 1.24 5.37 7.15
N MET A 47 1.71 6.44 7.77
CA MET A 47 2.12 7.65 7.07
C MET A 47 3.30 7.39 6.12
N ASP A 48 4.33 6.67 6.56
CA ASP A 48 5.49 6.32 5.73
C ASP A 48 5.07 5.55 4.46
N VAL A 49 4.23 4.53 4.63
CA VAL A 49 3.71 3.75 3.50
C VAL A 49 2.84 4.60 2.59
N LEU A 50 1.88 5.37 3.14
CA LEU A 50 0.99 6.22 2.33
C LEU A 50 1.75 7.29 1.54
N MET A 51 2.76 7.93 2.14
CA MET A 51 3.59 8.91 1.45
C MET A 51 4.37 8.28 0.29
N TYR A 52 4.91 7.07 0.49
CA TYR A 52 5.60 6.35 -0.59
C TYR A 52 4.62 5.98 -1.71
N LEU A 53 3.45 5.43 -1.36
CA LEU A 53 2.42 5.05 -2.33
C LEU A 53 1.91 6.25 -3.11
N GLY A 54 1.71 7.41 -2.46
CA GLY A 54 1.33 8.65 -3.14
C GLY A 54 2.37 9.20 -4.12
N ALA A 55 3.61 8.71 -4.09
CA ALA A 55 4.66 9.10 -5.03
C ALA A 55 5.02 7.99 -6.03
N ALA A 56 4.32 6.86 -6.00
CA ALA A 56 4.76 5.60 -6.62
C ALA A 56 4.73 5.57 -8.15
N ASP A 57 4.06 6.53 -8.79
CA ASP A 57 4.07 6.74 -10.24
C ASP A 57 5.30 7.53 -10.73
N SER A 58 6.09 8.05 -9.80
CA SER A 58 7.33 8.76 -10.11
C SER A 58 8.54 7.82 -10.18
N ARG A 59 9.59 8.24 -10.91
CA ARG A 59 10.82 7.45 -11.04
C ARG A 59 11.60 7.27 -9.73
N GLY A 60 11.35 8.09 -8.72
CA GLY A 60 12.06 8.06 -7.45
C GLY A 60 11.54 7.02 -6.46
N PHE A 61 10.32 6.52 -6.66
CA PHE A 61 9.60 5.70 -5.69
C PHE A 61 8.98 4.45 -6.34
N PRO A 62 9.77 3.58 -7.00
CA PRO A 62 9.22 2.42 -7.68
C PRO A 62 8.68 1.38 -6.69
N LEU A 63 7.50 0.80 -7.00
CA LEU A 63 6.98 -0.38 -6.29
C LEU A 63 7.68 -1.66 -6.77
N THR A 64 8.96 -1.81 -6.43
CA THR A 64 9.67 -3.08 -6.67
C THR A 64 9.11 -4.18 -5.79
N TRP A 65 9.42 -5.43 -6.13
CA TRP A 65 9.02 -6.57 -5.32
C TRP A 65 9.54 -6.49 -3.87
N GLU A 66 10.77 -6.01 -3.69
CA GLU A 66 11.40 -5.81 -2.38
C GLU A 66 10.65 -4.77 -1.55
N ILE A 67 10.29 -3.63 -2.16
CA ILE A 67 9.52 -2.57 -1.50
C ILE A 67 8.13 -3.08 -1.10
N LEU A 68 7.41 -3.73 -2.02
CA LEU A 68 6.09 -4.30 -1.74
C LEU A 68 6.16 -5.38 -0.65
N SER A 69 7.18 -6.22 -0.67
CA SER A 69 7.38 -7.26 0.36
C SER A 69 7.71 -6.67 1.73
N ASP A 70 8.51 -5.61 1.79
CA ASP A 70 8.81 -4.88 3.02
C ASP A 70 7.55 -4.23 3.62
N PHE A 71 6.78 -3.50 2.79
CA PHE A 71 5.53 -2.91 3.23
C PHE A 71 4.56 -3.94 3.78
N LEU A 72 4.30 -5.02 3.04
CA LEU A 72 3.43 -6.10 3.51
C LEU A 72 3.91 -6.65 4.85
N THR A 73 5.21 -6.89 5.01
CA THR A 73 5.78 -7.42 6.27
C THR A 73 5.58 -6.46 7.44
N ARG A 74 5.91 -5.17 7.25
CA ARG A 74 5.77 -4.13 8.28
C ARG A 74 4.31 -3.92 8.69
N LEU A 75 3.38 -4.02 7.73
CA LEU A 75 1.94 -3.93 7.96
C LEU A 75 1.34 -5.19 8.62
N GLY A 76 2.12 -6.27 8.79
CA GLY A 76 1.70 -7.52 9.43
C GLY A 76 1.18 -8.60 8.46
N GLY A 77 1.30 -8.37 7.15
CA GLY A 77 1.04 -9.34 6.09
C GLY A 77 2.32 -10.04 5.60
N ARG A 78 2.17 -10.85 4.55
CA ARG A 78 3.30 -11.49 3.85
C ARG A 78 2.93 -11.76 2.40
N ALA A 79 3.84 -11.45 1.47
CA ALA A 79 3.65 -11.78 0.07
C ALA A 79 3.84 -13.30 -0.19
N ARG A 80 2.97 -13.88 -1.03
CA ARG A 80 3.13 -15.22 -1.61
C ARG A 80 2.69 -15.17 -3.06
N VAL A 81 3.60 -15.49 -3.98
CA VAL A 81 3.29 -15.60 -5.41
C VAL A 81 2.75 -16.99 -5.70
N VAL A 82 1.61 -17.06 -6.40
CA VAL A 82 1.05 -18.28 -6.98
C VAL A 82 0.98 -18.08 -8.49
N VAL A 83 1.45 -19.08 -9.24
CA VAL A 83 1.40 -19.08 -10.71
C VAL A 83 0.44 -20.16 -11.15
N GLU A 84 -0.58 -19.77 -11.91
CA GLU A 84 -1.60 -20.66 -12.46
C GLU A 84 -1.42 -20.78 -13.97
N LEU A 85 -1.71 -21.97 -14.52
CA LEU A 85 -1.73 -22.17 -15.96
C LEU A 85 -3.08 -21.66 -16.49
N ALA A 86 -3.02 -20.76 -17.48
CA ALA A 86 -4.20 -20.20 -18.14
C ALA A 86 -4.85 -21.19 -19.11
#